data_AF-A0A0V1Q3N8-F1
#
_entry.id   AF-A0A0V1Q3N8-F1
#
_cell.length_a   1.000
_cell.length_b   1.000
_cell.length_c   1.000
_cell.angle_alpha   90.00
_cell.angle_beta   90.00
_cell.angle_gamma   90.00
#
_symmetry.space_group_name_H-M   'P 1'
#
loop_
_entity.id
_entity.type
_entity.pdbx_description
1 polymer ?
#
loop_
_entity_poly.entity_id
_entity_poly.type
_entity_poly.pdbx_seq_one_letter_code
_entity_poly.pdbx_strand_id
1 'polypeptide(L)'
;MWKLDLLEAKYHGSNPRFPHTKKLLSARNNNKLLKKLSQSRDEAEKEILALKEDHFHKKYYGAHKKLNKEVNKHVKSDVNKWKGDDSKKGLLEFFEVEERIQELITSKLIKCIASSILINKDLKSAPPKYIPSDIRSIIIDKSHKSNPSAFFINYCQNNKDLNNYISNLWNSKSIKPLLSEIEWSFKMVRGDLTKFERDARKKVVGKDIQTDFNEDKKESTQSDSDDDSAISEGDLSNNEKEVGDNESIDAEDVFEKFAVYDNLVVDSDEEEQKFDLDPNVDYNEVTDEESSDIEDGMNETADDSDDSFFEENDREAKTSTKREYNLPQLATGYFSGGSDDEDDDEIDNDNVVKEATTQRKNRRGQRARQKIWAQKYGKEAKHVKKEQVIIASERERKRLEYEERCKKRELKAKINSAPTGSNTAPLAERRPRSNTEDKVEKPVEISKPIEKEHPSWVAKRLAEEKQKNAKFQGTKIKFD
;
A
#
# COMPACT_ATOMS: atom_id res chain seq x y z
N MET A 1 -3.58 -16.58 -8.40
CA MET A 1 -3.98 -16.71 -6.96
C MET A 1 -5.49 -16.84 -6.75
N TRP A 2 -6.32 -16.04 -7.42
CA TRP A 2 -7.78 -16.10 -7.23
C TRP A 2 -8.39 -17.42 -7.73
N LYS A 3 -7.84 -18.01 -8.81
CA LYS A 3 -8.22 -19.34 -9.33
C LYS A 3 -8.05 -20.45 -8.28
N LEU A 4 -6.93 -20.44 -7.56
CA LEU A 4 -6.67 -21.37 -6.44
C LEU A 4 -7.74 -21.23 -5.35
N ASP A 5 -8.04 -20.00 -4.93
CA ASP A 5 -9.04 -19.72 -3.89
C ASP A 5 -10.46 -20.18 -4.30
N LEU A 6 -10.82 -20.00 -5.58
CA LEU A 6 -12.07 -20.47 -6.16
C LEU A 6 -12.16 -22.01 -6.18
N LEU A 7 -11.09 -22.69 -6.58
CA LEU A 7 -11.02 -24.16 -6.59
C LEU A 7 -11.08 -24.75 -5.17
N GLU A 8 -10.33 -24.20 -4.22
CA GLU A 8 -10.39 -24.65 -2.82
C GLU A 8 -11.80 -24.46 -2.23
N ALA A 9 -12.41 -23.29 -2.41
CA ALA A 9 -13.72 -23.00 -1.85
C ALA A 9 -14.83 -23.89 -2.46
N LYS A 10 -14.68 -24.28 -3.74
CA LYS A 10 -15.58 -25.22 -4.42
C LYS A 10 -15.39 -26.68 -3.97
N TYR A 11 -14.15 -27.17 -3.86
CA TYR A 11 -13.87 -28.61 -3.66
C TYR A 11 -13.51 -29.03 -2.23
N HIS A 12 -12.91 -28.12 -1.44
CA HIS A 12 -12.60 -28.34 -0.03
C HIS A 12 -13.59 -27.66 0.92
N GLY A 13 -14.48 -26.78 0.42
CA GLY A 13 -15.39 -26.00 1.24
C GLY A 13 -14.68 -24.96 2.11
N SER A 14 -13.48 -24.54 1.71
CA SER A 14 -12.70 -23.53 2.43
C SER A 14 -13.41 -22.18 2.44
N ASN A 15 -13.14 -21.36 3.46
CA ASN A 15 -13.63 -19.98 3.47
C ASN A 15 -12.88 -19.16 2.41
N PRO A 16 -13.57 -18.51 1.44
CA PRO A 16 -12.93 -17.72 0.40
C PRO A 16 -12.00 -16.66 1.00
N ARG A 17 -10.75 -16.63 0.54
CA ARG A 17 -9.72 -15.68 0.94
C ARG A 17 -10.04 -14.27 0.44
N PHE A 18 -10.64 -14.16 -0.74
CA PHE A 18 -10.97 -12.89 -1.39
C PHE A 18 -12.48 -12.58 -1.36
N PRO A 19 -12.90 -11.29 -1.28
CA PRO A 19 -14.31 -10.93 -1.40
C PRO A 19 -14.91 -11.30 -2.77
N HIS A 20 -14.09 -11.25 -3.83
CA HIS A 20 -14.51 -11.55 -5.20
C HIS A 20 -14.86 -13.02 -5.42
N THR A 21 -14.07 -13.94 -4.88
CA THR A 21 -14.35 -15.39 -4.98
C THR A 21 -15.62 -15.76 -4.21
N LYS A 22 -15.92 -15.08 -3.08
CA LYS A 22 -17.23 -15.17 -2.43
C LYS A 22 -18.37 -14.70 -3.37
N LYS A 23 -18.22 -13.55 -4.03
CA LYS A 23 -19.21 -13.03 -5.00
C LYS A 23 -19.45 -14.03 -6.14
N LEU A 24 -18.38 -14.54 -6.76
CA LEU A 24 -18.45 -15.54 -7.82
C LEU A 24 -19.22 -16.78 -7.35
N LEU A 25 -18.87 -17.37 -6.20
CA LEU A 25 -19.56 -18.56 -5.69
C LEU A 25 -21.06 -18.33 -5.40
N SER A 26 -21.45 -17.11 -5.01
CA SER A 26 -22.86 -16.74 -4.81
C SER A 26 -23.63 -16.35 -6.08
N ALA A 27 -22.97 -16.23 -7.23
CA ALA A 27 -23.62 -15.80 -8.47
C ALA A 27 -24.56 -16.90 -9.01
N ARG A 28 -25.80 -16.52 -9.36
CA ARG A 28 -26.83 -17.45 -9.87
C ARG A 28 -26.46 -18.08 -11.22
N ASN A 29 -25.67 -17.41 -12.07
CA ASN A 29 -25.37 -17.83 -13.44
C ASN A 29 -23.95 -18.43 -13.62
N ASN A 30 -23.52 -19.31 -12.71
CA ASN A 30 -22.17 -19.89 -12.74
C ASN A 30 -21.91 -20.99 -13.80
N ASN A 31 -22.91 -21.39 -14.59
CA ASN A 31 -22.84 -22.61 -15.43
C ASN A 31 -21.78 -22.58 -16.55
N LYS A 32 -21.27 -21.42 -16.96
CA LYS A 32 -20.14 -21.29 -17.91
C LYS A 32 -18.78 -21.35 -17.19
N LEU A 33 -18.63 -20.58 -16.12
CA LEU A 33 -17.47 -20.57 -15.24
C LEU A 33 -17.16 -21.98 -14.68
N LEU A 34 -18.20 -22.74 -14.32
CA LEU A 34 -18.10 -24.14 -13.88
C LEU A 34 -17.62 -25.11 -14.97
N LYS A 35 -17.77 -24.78 -16.26
CA LYS A 35 -17.21 -25.56 -17.38
C LYS A 35 -15.74 -25.24 -17.66
N LYS A 36 -15.29 -24.00 -17.38
CA LYS A 36 -13.88 -23.57 -17.46
C LYS A 36 -13.03 -24.09 -16.27
N LEU A 37 -13.66 -24.61 -15.22
CA LEU A 37 -13.01 -25.29 -14.09
C LEU A 37 -12.96 -26.80 -14.32
N SER A 38 -11.89 -27.44 -13.83
CA SER A 38 -11.75 -28.91 -13.76
C SER A 38 -13.05 -29.57 -13.31
N GLN A 39 -13.57 -30.53 -14.07
CA GLN A 39 -14.90 -31.10 -13.79
C GLN A 39 -14.82 -32.27 -12.80
N SER A 40 -13.71 -33.01 -12.83
CA SER A 40 -13.42 -34.05 -11.84
C SER A 40 -12.79 -33.47 -10.56
N ARG A 41 -13.10 -34.09 -9.42
CA ARG A 41 -12.47 -33.76 -8.13
C ARG A 41 -10.96 -34.04 -8.16
N ASP A 42 -10.55 -35.18 -8.73
CA ASP A 42 -9.14 -35.60 -8.75
C ASP A 42 -8.28 -34.70 -9.66
N GLU A 43 -8.91 -34.15 -10.70
CA GLU A 43 -8.32 -33.14 -11.59
C GLU A 43 -8.17 -31.80 -10.86
N ALA A 44 -9.21 -31.37 -10.13
CA ALA A 44 -9.18 -30.19 -9.29
C ALA A 44 -8.10 -30.28 -8.20
N GLU A 45 -7.95 -31.44 -7.55
CA GLU A 45 -6.92 -31.64 -6.51
C GLU A 45 -5.49 -31.57 -7.09
N LYS A 46 -5.27 -32.06 -8.32
CA LYS A 46 -3.99 -31.88 -9.04
C LYS A 46 -3.74 -30.41 -9.39
N GLU A 47 -4.73 -29.71 -9.92
CA GLU A 47 -4.62 -28.28 -10.25
C GLU A 47 -4.38 -27.42 -9.01
N ILE A 48 -5.09 -27.67 -7.91
CA ILE A 48 -4.89 -27.02 -6.61
C ILE A 48 -3.45 -27.23 -6.11
N LEU A 49 -2.91 -28.44 -6.22
CA LEU A 49 -1.53 -28.73 -5.83
C LEU A 49 -0.51 -27.97 -6.68
N ALA A 50 -0.66 -27.98 -8.00
CA ALA A 50 0.23 -27.26 -8.92
C ALA A 50 0.19 -25.73 -8.70
N LEU A 51 -1.01 -25.15 -8.55
CA LEU A 51 -1.17 -23.72 -8.24
C LEU A 51 -0.63 -23.36 -6.85
N LYS A 52 -0.74 -24.25 -5.86
CA LYS A 52 -0.10 -24.05 -4.55
C LYS A 52 1.41 -24.10 -4.63
N GLU A 53 1.98 -25.00 -5.43
CA GLU A 53 3.42 -25.15 -5.61
C GLU A 53 4.02 -23.92 -6.30
N ASP A 54 3.44 -23.48 -7.42
CA ASP A 54 3.86 -22.24 -8.11
C ASP A 54 3.77 -21.01 -7.19
N HIS A 55 2.63 -20.83 -6.52
CA HIS A 55 2.46 -19.70 -5.61
C HIS A 55 3.37 -19.79 -4.39
N PHE A 56 3.61 -20.99 -3.85
CA PHE A 56 4.59 -21.19 -2.78
C PHE A 56 6.00 -20.81 -3.27
N HIS A 57 6.44 -21.31 -4.43
CA HIS A 57 7.75 -21.02 -5.00
C HIS A 57 7.95 -19.53 -5.24
N LYS A 58 6.99 -18.86 -5.90
CA LYS A 58 7.00 -17.39 -6.12
C LYS A 58 7.07 -16.61 -4.81
N LYS A 59 6.30 -16.99 -3.77
CA LYS A 59 6.36 -16.30 -2.46
C LYS A 59 7.65 -16.61 -1.70
N TYR A 60 8.18 -17.83 -1.77
CA TYR A 60 9.45 -18.22 -1.15
C TYR A 60 10.63 -17.48 -1.76
N TYR A 61 10.76 -17.50 -3.10
CA TYR A 61 11.82 -16.78 -3.81
C TYR A 61 11.74 -15.26 -3.56
N GLY A 62 10.54 -14.68 -3.64
CA GLY A 62 10.32 -13.27 -3.32
C GLY A 62 10.67 -12.91 -1.87
N ALA A 63 10.32 -13.78 -0.91
CA ALA A 63 10.69 -13.63 0.50
C ALA A 63 12.21 -13.71 0.70
N HIS A 64 12.89 -14.67 0.04
CA HIS A 64 14.34 -14.82 0.09
C HIS A 64 15.06 -13.59 -0.50
N LYS A 65 14.68 -13.14 -1.71
CA LYS A 65 15.27 -11.95 -2.36
C LYS A 65 15.10 -10.69 -1.50
N LYS A 66 13.91 -10.48 -0.94
CA LYS A 66 13.62 -9.32 -0.06
C LYS A 66 14.37 -9.38 1.27
N LEU A 67 14.37 -10.54 1.94
CA LEU A 67 15.03 -10.71 3.23
C LEU A 67 16.56 -10.64 3.07
N ASN A 68 17.12 -11.21 2.00
CA ASN A 68 18.54 -11.09 1.68
C ASN A 68 18.95 -9.62 1.49
N LYS A 69 18.26 -8.88 0.60
CA LYS A 69 18.56 -7.45 0.36
C LYS A 69 18.62 -6.63 1.65
N GLU A 70 17.67 -6.81 2.56
CA GLU A 70 17.62 -6.03 3.80
C GLU A 70 18.61 -6.53 4.86
N VAL A 71 18.82 -7.85 5.01
CA VAL A 71 19.86 -8.41 5.89
C VAL A 71 21.25 -7.96 5.46
N ASN A 72 21.60 -8.13 4.18
CA ASN A 72 22.90 -7.73 3.64
C ASN A 72 23.15 -6.21 3.78
N LYS A 73 22.09 -5.38 3.71
CA LYS A 73 22.18 -3.93 3.97
C LYS A 73 22.54 -3.60 5.43
N HIS A 74 21.93 -4.28 6.41
CA HIS A 74 22.28 -4.12 7.84
C HIS A 74 23.68 -4.67 8.13
N VAL A 75 23.98 -5.90 7.68
CA VAL A 75 25.27 -6.55 7.90
C VAL A 75 26.43 -5.72 7.32
N LYS A 76 26.33 -5.23 6.07
CA LYS A 76 27.38 -4.38 5.46
C LYS A 76 27.56 -3.04 6.19
N SER A 77 26.48 -2.47 6.73
CA SER A 77 26.54 -1.27 7.57
C SER A 77 27.29 -1.54 8.88
N ASP A 78 27.04 -2.68 9.52
CA ASP A 78 27.60 -3.01 10.84
C ASP A 78 29.03 -3.56 10.76
N VAL A 79 29.34 -4.43 9.79
CA VAL A 79 30.71 -4.91 9.51
C VAL A 79 31.67 -3.74 9.28
N ASN A 80 31.24 -2.69 8.57
CA ASN A 80 32.06 -1.48 8.40
C ASN A 80 32.31 -0.70 9.70
N LYS A 81 31.42 -0.78 10.71
CA LYS A 81 31.61 -0.17 12.04
C LYS A 81 32.48 -1.03 12.96
N TRP A 82 32.67 -2.31 12.65
CA TRP A 82 33.40 -3.27 13.47
C TRP A 82 34.86 -3.46 13.03
N LYS A 83 35.24 -2.91 11.86
CA LYS A 83 36.63 -2.87 11.41
C LYS A 83 37.49 -2.12 12.42
N GLY A 84 38.41 -2.84 13.05
CA GLY A 84 39.30 -2.32 14.10
C GLY A 84 38.83 -2.55 15.55
N ASP A 85 37.71 -3.24 15.76
CA ASP A 85 37.22 -3.60 17.10
C ASP A 85 37.45 -5.10 17.39
N ASP A 86 38.53 -5.41 18.10
CA ASP A 86 38.93 -6.79 18.46
C ASP A 86 37.83 -7.56 19.20
N SER A 87 36.95 -6.87 19.95
CA SER A 87 35.84 -7.51 20.66
C SER A 87 34.80 -8.13 19.71
N LYS A 88 34.76 -7.68 18.45
CA LYS A 88 33.78 -8.11 17.43
C LYS A 88 34.39 -8.97 16.33
N LYS A 89 35.65 -9.39 16.46
CA LYS A 89 36.35 -10.21 15.45
C LYS A 89 35.57 -11.49 15.07
N GLY A 90 34.99 -12.19 16.05
CA GLY A 90 34.16 -13.38 15.81
C GLY A 90 32.78 -13.12 15.19
N LEU A 91 32.30 -11.87 15.19
CA LEU A 91 31.15 -11.46 14.37
C LEU A 91 31.59 -11.20 12.93
N LEU A 92 32.73 -10.53 12.75
CA LEU A 92 33.31 -10.24 11.42
C LEU A 92 33.53 -11.53 10.62
N GLU A 93 34.24 -12.49 11.21
CA GLU A 93 34.55 -13.80 10.62
C GLU A 93 33.29 -14.60 10.22
N PHE A 94 32.19 -14.46 10.98
CA PHE A 94 30.91 -15.11 10.63
C PHE A 94 30.24 -14.46 9.42
N PHE A 95 30.28 -13.13 9.31
CA PHE A 95 29.59 -12.38 8.26
C PHE A 95 30.43 -12.12 7.00
N GLU A 96 31.73 -12.41 7.01
CA GLU A 96 32.57 -12.45 5.80
C GLU A 96 32.23 -13.65 4.90
N VAL A 97 31.67 -14.73 5.44
CA VAL A 97 31.27 -15.92 4.69
C VAL A 97 29.82 -15.81 4.20
N GLU A 98 29.62 -15.46 2.93
CA GLU A 98 28.29 -15.26 2.32
C GLU A 98 27.37 -16.49 2.48
N GLU A 99 27.90 -17.73 2.45
CA GLU A 99 27.12 -18.95 2.72
C GLU A 99 26.41 -18.90 4.08
N ARG A 100 27.03 -18.32 5.11
CA ARG A 100 26.45 -18.23 6.46
C ARG A 100 25.32 -17.20 6.54
N ILE A 101 25.36 -16.17 5.70
CA ILE A 101 24.24 -15.24 5.51
C ILE A 101 23.06 -15.98 4.85
N GLN A 102 23.33 -16.82 3.85
CA GLN A 102 22.29 -17.64 3.20
C GLN A 102 21.70 -18.69 4.15
N GLU A 103 22.52 -19.38 4.97
CA GLU A 103 22.06 -20.29 6.03
C GLU A 103 21.21 -19.58 7.10
N LEU A 104 21.59 -18.35 7.48
CA LEU A 104 20.83 -17.50 8.42
C LEU A 104 19.46 -17.09 7.85
N ILE A 105 19.40 -16.73 6.57
CA ILE A 105 18.16 -16.34 5.88
C ILE A 105 17.25 -17.56 5.68
N THR A 106 17.78 -18.67 5.17
CA THR A 106 17.01 -19.90 4.91
C THR A 106 16.47 -20.50 6.20
N SER A 107 17.26 -20.58 7.27
CA SER A 107 16.78 -21.03 8.59
C SER A 107 15.68 -20.11 9.14
N LYS A 108 15.78 -18.79 8.95
CA LYS A 108 14.71 -17.87 9.32
C LYS A 108 13.43 -18.08 8.52
N LEU A 109 13.51 -18.26 7.21
CA LEU A 109 12.35 -18.55 6.35
C LEU A 109 11.69 -19.88 6.71
N ILE A 110 12.47 -20.92 7.01
CA ILE A 110 11.96 -22.22 7.45
C ILE A 110 11.22 -22.09 8.79
N LYS A 111 11.72 -21.25 9.72
CA LYS A 111 11.00 -20.93 10.95
C LYS A 111 9.66 -20.22 10.70
N CYS A 112 9.59 -19.34 9.70
CA CYS A 112 8.35 -18.69 9.27
C CYS A 112 7.39 -19.64 8.53
N ILE A 113 7.89 -20.62 7.76
CA ILE A 113 7.07 -21.70 7.17
C ILE A 113 6.50 -22.60 8.27
N ALA A 114 7.32 -22.93 9.27
CA ALA A 114 6.90 -23.73 10.41
C ALA A 114 5.87 -23.03 11.32
N SER A 115 5.90 -21.69 11.41
CA SER A 115 4.90 -20.90 12.17
C SER A 115 3.58 -20.66 11.40
N SER A 116 3.64 -20.60 10.06
CA SER A 116 2.50 -20.25 9.21
C SER A 116 1.74 -21.46 8.64
N ILE A 117 2.46 -22.50 8.21
CA ILE A 117 1.93 -23.67 7.51
C ILE A 117 1.94 -24.92 8.40
N LEU A 118 3.07 -25.22 9.06
CA LEU A 118 3.26 -26.49 9.80
C LEU A 118 2.76 -26.40 11.25
N ILE A 119 1.48 -26.04 11.44
CA ILE A 119 0.88 -25.78 12.75
C ILE A 119 0.88 -27.05 13.62
N ASN A 120 0.47 -28.18 13.04
CA ASN A 120 0.33 -29.47 13.74
C ASN A 120 1.66 -30.24 13.77
N LYS A 121 1.80 -31.14 14.75
CA LYS A 121 2.98 -32.03 14.83
C LYS A 121 3.11 -32.94 13.60
N ASP A 122 1.98 -33.44 13.11
CA ASP A 122 1.93 -34.36 11.97
C ASP A 122 2.42 -33.68 10.68
N LEU A 123 2.08 -32.39 10.49
CA LEU A 123 2.56 -31.57 9.38
C LEU A 123 4.07 -31.29 9.46
N LYS A 124 4.69 -31.35 10.64
CA LYS A 124 6.15 -31.22 10.79
C LYS A 124 6.88 -32.52 10.43
N SER A 125 6.26 -33.67 10.69
CA SER A 125 6.77 -34.99 10.28
C SER A 125 6.52 -35.25 8.79
N ALA A 126 5.39 -34.81 8.26
CA ALA A 126 4.96 -34.97 6.87
C ALA A 126 4.55 -33.61 6.27
N PRO A 127 5.51 -32.78 5.80
CA PRO A 127 5.20 -31.47 5.22
C PRO A 127 4.35 -31.60 3.93
N PRO A 128 3.44 -30.66 3.66
CA PRO A 128 2.57 -30.71 2.48
C PRO A 128 3.30 -30.86 1.14
N LYS A 129 2.70 -31.61 0.21
CA LYS A 129 3.27 -31.94 -1.11
C LYS A 129 3.60 -30.71 -1.97
N TYR A 130 2.91 -29.58 -1.79
CA TYR A 130 3.16 -28.34 -2.53
C TYR A 130 4.38 -27.55 -2.05
N ILE A 131 5.03 -27.95 -0.94
CA ILE A 131 6.32 -27.40 -0.53
C ILE A 131 7.41 -28.15 -1.31
N PRO A 132 8.33 -27.50 -2.03
CA PRO A 132 9.40 -28.15 -2.80
C PRO A 132 10.23 -29.16 -2.00
N SER A 133 10.74 -30.20 -2.67
CA SER A 133 11.58 -31.27 -2.08
C SER A 133 12.69 -30.73 -1.19
N ASP A 134 13.37 -29.70 -1.65
CA ASP A 134 14.61 -29.18 -1.09
C ASP A 134 14.35 -28.40 0.20
N ILE A 135 13.13 -27.87 0.35
CA ILE A 135 12.68 -27.22 1.59
C ILE A 135 12.12 -28.29 2.54
N ARG A 136 11.43 -29.32 2.03
CA ARG A 136 10.95 -30.46 2.83
C ARG A 136 12.10 -31.24 3.48
N SER A 137 13.22 -31.46 2.77
CA SER A 137 14.38 -32.15 3.32
C SER A 137 14.97 -31.38 4.51
N ILE A 138 15.16 -30.06 4.41
CA ILE A 138 15.68 -29.24 5.51
C ILE A 138 14.71 -29.18 6.71
N ILE A 139 13.40 -29.28 6.48
CA ILE A 139 12.39 -29.33 7.56
C ILE A 139 12.48 -30.65 8.34
N ILE A 140 12.63 -31.78 7.63
CA ILE A 140 12.65 -33.13 8.21
C ILE A 140 14.01 -33.43 8.84
N ASP A 141 15.10 -33.10 8.14
CA ASP A 141 16.47 -33.30 8.59
C ASP A 141 16.87 -32.23 9.61
N LYS A 142 17.01 -32.67 10.86
CA LYS A 142 17.44 -31.85 11.99
C LYS A 142 18.95 -31.58 12.00
N SER A 143 19.73 -32.26 11.16
CA SER A 143 21.19 -32.11 11.04
C SER A 143 21.61 -31.14 9.94
N HIS A 144 20.74 -30.88 8.97
CA HIS A 144 21.00 -29.95 7.87
C HIS A 144 21.35 -28.54 8.38
N LYS A 145 22.45 -27.94 7.90
CA LYS A 145 22.99 -26.65 8.39
C LYS A 145 21.94 -25.53 8.47
N SER A 146 21.13 -25.38 7.41
CA SER A 146 20.04 -24.40 7.32
C SER A 146 18.78 -24.72 8.16
N ASN A 147 18.74 -25.83 8.90
CA ASN A 147 17.63 -26.12 9.80
C ASN A 147 17.68 -25.14 11.00
N PRO A 148 16.55 -24.54 11.45
CA PRO A 148 16.55 -23.58 12.56
C PRO A 148 17.19 -24.08 13.85
N SER A 149 17.12 -25.38 14.13
CA SER A 149 17.75 -25.99 15.31
C SER A 149 19.25 -26.24 15.10
N ALA A 150 19.65 -26.80 13.94
CA ALA A 150 21.06 -27.02 13.61
C ALA A 150 21.84 -25.71 13.57
N PHE A 151 21.31 -24.71 12.86
CA PHE A 151 21.91 -23.37 12.77
C PHE A 151 22.14 -22.75 14.16
N PHE A 152 21.15 -22.86 15.05
CA PHE A 152 21.28 -22.34 16.41
C PHE A 152 22.35 -23.08 17.22
N ILE A 153 22.39 -24.42 17.16
CA ILE A 153 23.36 -25.24 17.88
C ILE A 153 24.79 -24.96 17.37
N ASN A 154 24.97 -24.93 16.05
CA ASN A 154 26.27 -24.78 15.41
C ASN A 154 26.89 -23.38 15.61
N TYR A 155 26.07 -22.33 15.61
CA TYR A 155 26.58 -20.94 15.56
C TYR A 155 26.18 -20.09 16.78
N CYS A 156 24.92 -20.16 17.22
CA CYS A 156 24.39 -19.25 18.24
C CYS A 156 24.52 -19.76 19.69
N GLN A 157 24.58 -21.08 19.92
CA GLN A 157 24.54 -21.64 21.26
C GLN A 157 25.78 -21.29 22.10
N ASN A 158 26.96 -21.30 21.46
CA ASN A 158 28.23 -21.03 22.12
C ASN A 158 28.63 -19.55 22.03
N ASN A 159 28.26 -18.85 20.95
CA ASN A 159 28.57 -17.44 20.73
C ASN A 159 27.40 -16.53 21.13
N LYS A 160 27.47 -16.01 22.36
CA LYS A 160 26.44 -15.12 22.93
C LYS A 160 26.29 -13.81 22.14
N ASP A 161 27.39 -13.25 21.66
CA ASP A 161 27.38 -11.96 20.96
C ASP A 161 26.76 -12.07 19.57
N LEU A 162 27.05 -13.16 18.85
CA LEU A 162 26.37 -13.52 17.61
C LEU A 162 24.87 -13.76 17.81
N ASN A 163 24.48 -14.50 18.87
CA ASN A 163 23.07 -14.72 19.19
C ASN A 163 22.33 -13.42 19.54
N ASN A 164 22.97 -12.51 20.29
CA ASN A 164 22.45 -11.19 20.61
C ASN A 164 22.30 -10.32 19.35
N TYR A 165 23.33 -10.30 18.49
CA TYR A 165 23.29 -9.56 17.23
C TYR A 165 22.16 -10.06 16.32
N ILE A 166 22.07 -11.38 16.07
CA ILE A 166 21.02 -11.98 15.25
C ILE A 166 19.63 -11.71 15.84
N SER A 167 19.48 -11.74 17.17
CA SER A 167 18.22 -11.41 17.85
C SER A 167 17.81 -9.94 17.67
N ASN A 168 18.79 -9.03 17.65
CA ASN A 168 18.56 -7.61 17.38
C ASN A 168 18.26 -7.35 15.89
N LEU A 169 18.97 -8.00 14.97
CA LEU A 169 18.76 -7.95 13.52
C LEU A 169 17.31 -8.30 13.15
N TRP A 170 16.79 -9.41 13.66
CA TRP A 170 15.40 -9.83 13.43
C TRP A 170 14.35 -8.93 14.09
N ASN A 171 14.72 -8.14 15.10
CA ASN A 171 13.85 -7.16 15.75
C ASN A 171 14.00 -5.73 15.20
N SER A 172 14.88 -5.51 14.22
CA SER A 172 15.09 -4.22 13.59
C SER A 172 13.80 -3.68 12.94
N LYS A 173 13.67 -2.36 12.88
CA LYS A 173 12.45 -1.67 12.43
C LYS A 173 12.06 -1.97 10.98
N SER A 174 13.00 -2.37 10.11
CA SER A 174 12.71 -2.75 8.72
C SER A 174 12.50 -4.26 8.54
N ILE A 175 13.29 -5.11 9.20
CA ILE A 175 13.17 -6.57 9.01
C ILE A 175 11.94 -7.14 9.75
N LYS A 176 11.60 -6.63 10.93
CA LYS A 176 10.46 -7.13 11.73
C LYS A 176 9.09 -7.01 11.01
N PRO A 177 8.68 -5.87 10.42
CA PRO A 177 7.44 -5.81 9.65
C PRO A 177 7.50 -6.68 8.39
N LEU A 178 8.63 -6.68 7.67
CA LEU A 178 8.86 -7.50 6.48
C LEU A 178 8.70 -9.01 6.76
N LEU A 179 9.19 -9.50 7.90
CA LEU A 179 8.95 -10.88 8.35
C LEU A 179 7.46 -11.16 8.59
N SER A 180 6.71 -10.21 9.17
CA SER A 180 5.26 -10.37 9.39
C SER A 180 4.46 -10.44 8.08
N GLU A 181 4.94 -9.77 7.03
CA GLU A 181 4.37 -9.85 5.68
C GLU A 181 4.72 -11.17 4.99
N ILE A 182 5.95 -11.66 5.16
CA ILE A 182 6.37 -12.99 4.68
C ILE A 182 5.53 -14.09 5.34
N GLU A 183 5.38 -14.08 6.67
CA GLU A 183 4.52 -15.04 7.38
C GLU A 183 3.06 -14.95 6.92
N TRP A 184 2.53 -13.73 6.71
CA TRP A 184 1.21 -13.55 6.13
C TRP A 184 1.11 -14.13 4.71
N SER A 185 2.12 -13.95 3.87
CA SER A 185 2.14 -14.50 2.51
C SER A 185 2.11 -16.04 2.49
N PHE A 186 2.80 -16.70 3.42
CA PHE A 186 2.74 -18.16 3.56
C PHE A 186 1.38 -18.64 4.12
N LYS A 187 0.77 -17.90 5.05
CA LYS A 187 -0.62 -18.15 5.50
C LYS A 187 -1.62 -18.00 4.35
N MET A 188 -1.43 -17.01 3.47
CA MET A 188 -2.24 -16.85 2.26
C MET A 188 -2.08 -18.01 1.29
N VAL A 189 -0.90 -18.63 1.16
CA VAL A 189 -0.71 -19.84 0.32
C VAL A 189 -1.37 -21.07 0.96
N ARG A 190 -1.20 -21.27 2.28
CA ARG A 190 -1.78 -22.39 3.05
C ARG A 190 -3.26 -22.60 2.74
N GLY A 191 -4.03 -21.52 2.82
CA GLY A 191 -5.48 -21.54 2.82
C GLY A 191 -6.07 -21.62 4.24
N ASP A 192 -7.40 -21.72 4.29
CA ASP A 192 -8.19 -21.86 5.52
C ASP A 192 -7.80 -20.83 6.60
N LEU A 193 -7.86 -19.55 6.23
CA LEU A 193 -7.58 -18.47 7.17
C LEU A 193 -8.72 -18.33 8.18
N THR A 194 -8.39 -18.65 9.43
CA THR A 194 -9.30 -18.49 10.57
C THR A 194 -9.77 -17.04 10.68
N LYS A 195 -10.98 -16.82 11.24
CA LYS A 195 -11.50 -15.46 11.50
C LYS A 195 -10.50 -14.67 12.36
N PHE A 196 -9.95 -15.32 13.41
CA PHE A 196 -8.93 -14.75 14.28
C PHE A 196 -7.66 -14.29 13.55
N GLU A 197 -7.12 -15.06 12.61
CA GLU A 197 -5.94 -14.64 11.83
C GLU A 197 -6.24 -13.43 10.94
N ARG A 198 -7.43 -13.36 10.33
CA ARG A 198 -7.86 -12.21 9.54
C ARG A 198 -8.07 -10.96 10.39
N ASP A 199 -8.72 -11.10 11.54
CA ASP A 199 -8.94 -9.99 12.48
C ASP A 199 -7.63 -9.50 13.10
N ALA A 200 -6.67 -10.41 13.37
CA ALA A 200 -5.33 -10.05 13.79
C ALA A 200 -4.58 -9.25 12.71
N ARG A 201 -4.66 -9.64 11.43
CA ARG A 201 -4.07 -8.85 10.32
C ARG A 201 -4.74 -7.48 10.20
N LYS A 202 -6.07 -7.39 10.29
CA LYS A 202 -6.79 -6.09 10.28
C LYS A 202 -6.38 -5.18 11.44
N LYS A 203 -6.15 -5.72 12.64
CA LYS A 203 -5.64 -4.94 13.78
C LYS A 203 -4.21 -4.41 13.56
N VAL A 204 -3.37 -5.13 12.81
CA VAL A 204 -1.98 -4.73 12.52
C VAL A 204 -1.88 -3.77 11.33
N VAL A 205 -2.69 -3.96 10.29
CA VAL A 205 -2.69 -3.12 9.07
C VAL A 205 -3.53 -1.85 9.25
N GLY A 206 -4.43 -1.83 10.23
CA GLY A 206 -5.44 -0.78 10.39
C GLY A 206 -6.75 -1.15 9.70
N LYS A 207 -7.78 -0.35 9.96
CA LYS A 207 -9.13 -0.56 9.44
C LYS A 207 -9.15 -0.16 7.96
N ASP A 208 -8.98 -1.17 7.10
CA ASP A 208 -9.06 -1.20 5.64
C ASP A 208 -8.85 0.15 4.91
N ILE A 209 -7.75 0.26 4.16
CA ILE A 209 -7.78 1.02 2.90
C ILE A 209 -8.85 0.35 2.05
N GLN A 210 -10.04 0.96 1.96
CA GLN A 210 -10.93 0.69 0.84
C GLN A 210 -10.16 1.11 -0.41
N THR A 211 -9.85 0.13 -1.26
CA THR A 211 -9.42 0.43 -2.61
C THR A 211 -10.64 0.97 -3.34
N ASP A 212 -10.69 2.29 -3.52
CA ASP A 212 -11.72 2.99 -4.27
C ASP A 212 -11.70 2.52 -5.74
N PHE A 213 -12.46 1.47 -6.02
CA PHE A 213 -12.77 0.96 -7.36
C PHE A 213 -14.29 0.94 -7.52
N ASN A 214 -14.89 2.13 -7.35
CA ASN A 214 -16.30 2.40 -7.58
C ASN A 214 -16.43 3.80 -8.23
N GLU A 215 -15.76 3.96 -9.36
CA GLU A 215 -15.99 5.04 -10.32
C GLU A 215 -16.35 4.39 -11.68
N ASP A 216 -17.07 5.12 -12.53
CA ASP A 216 -17.60 4.70 -13.84
C ASP A 216 -18.82 3.74 -13.86
N LYS A 217 -19.97 4.25 -13.42
CA LYS A 217 -21.27 4.03 -14.11
C LYS A 217 -22.22 5.22 -13.94
N LYS A 218 -21.92 6.34 -14.62
CA LYS A 218 -22.90 7.41 -14.90
C LYS A 218 -23.29 7.32 -16.36
N GLU A 219 -24.29 6.51 -16.65
CA GLU A 219 -25.00 6.54 -17.92
C GLU A 219 -26.40 7.16 -17.68
N SER A 220 -26.86 7.95 -18.64
CA SER A 220 -27.95 8.91 -18.45
C SER A 220 -29.32 8.33 -18.78
N THR A 221 -30.24 8.36 -17.83
CA THR A 221 -31.68 8.28 -18.09
C THR A 221 -32.43 9.32 -17.26
N GLN A 222 -32.98 10.34 -17.92
CA GLN A 222 -33.97 11.24 -17.34
C GLN A 222 -35.37 10.60 -17.43
N SER A 223 -36.13 10.63 -16.35
CA SER A 223 -37.59 10.75 -16.40
C SER A 223 -38.13 11.15 -15.02
N ASP A 224 -38.91 12.23 -14.98
CA ASP A 224 -39.51 12.76 -13.76
C ASP A 224 -40.65 11.88 -13.21
N SER A 225 -40.82 11.86 -11.89
CA SER A 225 -42.13 11.93 -11.23
C SER A 225 -41.94 12.21 -9.74
N ASP A 226 -42.63 13.23 -9.23
CA ASP A 226 -42.81 13.44 -7.79
C ASP A 226 -43.73 12.37 -7.20
N ASP A 227 -43.50 11.97 -5.94
CA ASP A 227 -44.58 11.70 -4.96
C ASP A 227 -44.05 11.82 -3.52
N ASP A 228 -44.91 12.32 -2.63
CA ASP A 228 -44.60 12.78 -1.28
C ASP A 228 -45.31 11.86 -0.26
N SER A 229 -44.57 11.17 0.62
CA SER A 229 -45.16 10.68 1.88
C SER A 229 -44.14 10.23 2.93
N ALA A 230 -44.15 10.93 4.08
CA ALA A 230 -43.52 10.49 5.31
C ALA A 230 -44.54 9.78 6.20
N ILE A 231 -44.19 8.65 6.83
CA ILE A 231 -44.85 8.13 8.05
C ILE A 231 -43.88 7.23 8.85
N SER A 232 -43.82 7.52 10.16
CA SER A 232 -43.48 6.72 11.35
C SER A 232 -42.26 5.79 11.40
N GLU A 233 -41.54 5.90 12.52
CA GLU A 233 -40.67 4.85 13.05
C GLU A 233 -41.45 3.61 13.51
N GLY A 234 -40.77 2.45 13.51
CA GLY A 234 -41.27 1.18 14.03
C GLY A 234 -40.08 0.24 14.32
N ASP A 235 -40.03 -0.29 15.53
CA ASP A 235 -38.85 -0.96 16.11
C ASP A 235 -38.70 -2.44 15.67
N LEU A 236 -37.44 -2.88 15.60
CA LEU A 236 -36.93 -4.27 15.54
C LEU A 236 -37.82 -5.41 15.02
N SER A 237 -37.46 -5.99 13.86
CA SER A 237 -37.16 -7.43 13.81
C SER A 237 -36.30 -7.87 12.61
N ASN A 238 -35.59 -8.97 12.86
CA ASN A 238 -34.71 -9.71 11.96
C ASN A 238 -35.42 -10.18 10.67
N ASN A 239 -35.02 -9.68 9.49
CA ASN A 239 -35.24 -10.40 8.24
C ASN A 239 -34.09 -10.21 7.23
N GLU A 240 -33.92 -11.23 6.40
CA GLU A 240 -32.90 -11.32 5.36
C GLU A 240 -33.21 -10.29 4.26
N LYS A 241 -32.24 -9.41 3.94
CA LYS A 241 -32.38 -8.56 2.75
C LYS A 241 -32.13 -9.39 1.50
N GLU A 242 -33.21 -9.85 0.89
CA GLU A 242 -33.24 -10.07 -0.55
C GLU A 242 -32.73 -8.81 -1.24
N VAL A 243 -31.60 -8.93 -1.95
CA VAL A 243 -31.18 -7.92 -2.92
C VAL A 243 -31.81 -8.32 -4.26
N GLY A 244 -33.09 -8.00 -4.38
CA GLY A 244 -33.78 -7.95 -5.66
C GLY A 244 -33.45 -6.66 -6.38
N ASP A 245 -32.26 -6.60 -7.00
CA ASP A 245 -32.03 -5.75 -8.17
C ASP A 245 -31.07 -6.48 -9.11
N ASN A 246 -31.60 -6.82 -10.28
CA ASN A 246 -31.06 -7.87 -11.14
C ASN A 246 -30.30 -7.28 -12.33
N GLU A 247 -29.24 -6.50 -12.07
CA GLU A 247 -28.19 -6.36 -13.08
C GLU A 247 -27.46 -7.71 -13.18
N SER A 248 -27.68 -8.42 -14.28
CA SER A 248 -27.00 -9.66 -14.58
C SER A 248 -25.53 -9.39 -14.94
N ILE A 249 -24.70 -9.23 -13.90
CA ILE A 249 -23.23 -9.20 -14.04
C ILE A 249 -22.82 -10.50 -14.76
N ASP A 250 -22.33 -10.38 -15.99
CA ASP A 250 -21.83 -11.55 -16.71
C ASP A 250 -20.55 -12.04 -16.02
N ALA A 251 -20.64 -13.24 -15.45
CA ALA A 251 -19.52 -13.89 -14.80
C ALA A 251 -18.36 -14.15 -15.77
N GLU A 252 -18.59 -14.09 -17.08
CA GLU A 252 -17.56 -14.26 -18.11
C GLU A 252 -16.72 -12.99 -18.33
N ASP A 253 -17.34 -11.81 -18.50
CA ASP A 253 -16.58 -10.54 -18.55
C ASP A 253 -15.77 -10.33 -17.26
N VAL A 254 -16.36 -10.69 -16.11
CA VAL A 254 -15.70 -10.70 -14.80
C VAL A 254 -14.67 -11.84 -14.63
N PHE A 255 -14.66 -12.87 -15.48
CA PHE A 255 -13.59 -13.87 -15.51
C PHE A 255 -12.44 -13.41 -16.40
N GLU A 256 -12.73 -12.94 -17.61
CA GLU A 256 -11.75 -12.58 -18.63
C GLU A 256 -11.01 -11.29 -18.28
N LYS A 257 -11.72 -10.26 -17.81
CA LYS A 257 -11.13 -9.02 -17.26
C LYS A 257 -10.17 -9.27 -16.08
N PHE A 258 -10.37 -10.36 -15.33
CA PHE A 258 -9.54 -10.71 -14.17
C PHE A 258 -8.48 -11.79 -14.44
N ALA A 259 -8.59 -12.55 -15.53
CA ALA A 259 -7.52 -13.40 -16.01
C ALA A 259 -6.27 -12.58 -16.38
N VAL A 260 -6.46 -11.39 -16.98
CA VAL A 260 -5.38 -10.43 -17.28
C VAL A 260 -4.59 -10.03 -16.03
N TYR A 261 -5.26 -9.88 -14.88
CA TYR A 261 -4.62 -9.48 -13.63
C TYR A 261 -3.89 -10.61 -12.88
N ASP A 262 -4.06 -11.89 -13.22
CA ASP A 262 -3.26 -12.96 -12.56
C ASP A 262 -1.77 -12.89 -12.94
N ASN A 263 -1.46 -12.24 -14.07
CA ASN A 263 -0.09 -11.88 -14.50
C ASN A 263 0.35 -10.48 -14.03
N LEU A 264 -0.55 -9.48 -14.00
CA LEU A 264 -0.18 -8.07 -13.76
C LEU A 264 0.17 -7.74 -12.29
N VAL A 265 -0.21 -8.56 -11.32
CA VAL A 265 0.01 -8.28 -9.87
C VAL A 265 1.47 -8.47 -9.42
N VAL A 266 2.42 -8.70 -10.34
CA VAL A 266 3.81 -9.07 -10.01
C VAL A 266 4.89 -8.09 -10.48
N ASP A 267 4.69 -7.30 -11.55
CA ASP A 267 5.66 -6.26 -11.95
C ASP A 267 5.09 -4.84 -11.90
N SER A 268 5.71 -4.06 -11.02
CA SER A 268 5.62 -2.61 -10.93
C SER A 268 7.02 -2.03 -10.69
N ASP A 269 8.02 -2.61 -11.36
CA ASP A 269 9.31 -1.97 -11.64
C ASP A 269 9.91 -2.66 -12.87
N GLU A 270 10.18 -1.88 -13.92
CA GLU A 270 10.77 -2.29 -15.22
C GLU A 270 10.06 -3.41 -16.03
N GLU A 271 9.45 -3.03 -17.16
CA GLU A 271 9.74 -3.59 -18.49
C GLU A 271 9.24 -2.58 -19.57
N GLU A 272 10.07 -2.28 -20.56
CA GLU A 272 9.77 -1.27 -21.59
C GLU A 272 8.87 -1.85 -22.68
N GLN A 273 7.55 -1.68 -22.54
CA GLN A 273 6.62 -1.99 -23.62
C GLN A 273 6.86 -1.02 -24.79
N LYS A 274 7.47 -1.53 -25.88
CA LYS A 274 7.74 -0.77 -27.11
C LYS A 274 6.45 -0.12 -27.62
N PHE A 275 6.53 1.18 -27.88
CA PHE A 275 5.46 1.97 -28.46
C PHE A 275 5.81 2.18 -29.93
N ASP A 276 5.18 1.39 -30.81
CA ASP A 276 5.43 1.50 -32.25
C ASP A 276 4.89 2.84 -32.77
N LEU A 277 5.78 3.67 -33.31
CA LEU A 277 5.45 4.97 -33.90
C LEU A 277 4.90 4.75 -35.31
N ASP A 278 3.83 5.46 -35.65
CA ASP A 278 3.20 5.41 -36.97
C ASP A 278 4.15 5.97 -38.05
N PRO A 279 4.58 5.18 -39.05
CA PRO A 279 5.47 5.64 -40.11
C PRO A 279 4.87 6.69 -41.05
N ASN A 280 3.56 6.96 -40.99
CA ASN A 280 2.85 7.86 -41.90
C ASN A 280 2.70 9.29 -41.36
N VAL A 281 3.43 9.67 -40.31
CA VAL A 281 3.46 11.04 -39.78
C VAL A 281 4.89 11.56 -39.76
N ASP A 282 5.22 12.50 -40.65
CA ASP A 282 6.46 13.26 -40.56
C ASP A 282 6.31 14.32 -39.47
N TYR A 283 7.07 14.15 -38.40
CA TYR A 283 7.03 15.03 -37.22
C TYR A 283 7.94 16.26 -37.33
N ASN A 284 8.71 16.41 -38.43
CA ASN A 284 9.59 17.57 -38.64
C ASN A 284 8.86 18.78 -39.25
N GLU A 285 7.77 18.62 -40.00
CA GLU A 285 7.13 19.75 -40.69
C GLU A 285 6.34 20.72 -39.76
N VAL A 286 6.16 20.38 -38.48
CA VAL A 286 5.22 21.08 -37.57
C VAL A 286 5.92 21.99 -36.53
N THR A 287 7.24 22.14 -36.60
CA THR A 287 8.03 22.88 -35.58
C THR A 287 8.75 24.13 -36.08
N ASP A 288 8.69 24.43 -37.38
CA ASP A 288 9.72 25.23 -38.05
C ASP A 288 9.22 26.60 -38.57
N GLU A 289 7.92 26.89 -38.45
CA GLU A 289 7.37 28.23 -38.74
C GLU A 289 7.57 29.20 -37.55
N GLU A 290 8.75 29.83 -37.49
CA GLU A 290 8.91 31.11 -36.78
C GLU A 290 8.14 32.22 -37.53
N SER A 291 7.12 32.80 -36.89
CA SER A 291 6.48 34.02 -37.37
C SER A 291 7.09 35.24 -36.69
N SER A 292 7.75 36.08 -37.50
CA SER A 292 8.26 37.40 -37.16
C SER A 292 7.14 38.44 -36.99
N ASP A 293 7.36 39.41 -36.09
CA ASP A 293 6.79 40.77 -35.99
C ASP A 293 5.31 41.04 -36.36
N ILE A 294 4.59 41.63 -35.39
CA ILE A 294 3.79 42.84 -35.59
C ILE A 294 3.65 43.57 -34.24
N GLU A 295 3.96 44.87 -34.24
CA GLU A 295 3.75 45.79 -33.11
C GLU A 295 2.34 46.41 -33.17
N ASP A 296 1.67 46.50 -32.01
CA ASP A 296 0.74 47.55 -31.58
C ASP A 296 0.27 47.17 -30.15
N GLY A 297 0.07 48.03 -29.15
CA GLY A 297 0.11 49.49 -29.05
C GLY A 297 -0.72 49.92 -27.82
N MET A 298 -0.37 51.03 -27.14
CA MET A 298 -1.09 51.66 -25.99
C MET A 298 -0.88 51.09 -24.56
N ASN A 299 0.24 51.48 -23.94
CA ASN A 299 0.38 52.53 -22.91
C ASN A 299 -0.51 52.59 -21.61
N GLU A 300 0.08 53.24 -20.58
CA GLU A 300 -0.44 53.71 -19.28
C GLU A 300 -0.57 52.67 -18.13
N THR A 301 -0.08 52.91 -16.90
CA THR A 301 0.82 53.96 -16.37
C THR A 301 1.61 53.46 -15.14
N ALA A 302 2.91 53.79 -15.13
CA ALA A 302 3.71 54.44 -14.07
C ALA A 302 3.91 53.87 -12.63
N ASP A 303 5.15 54.10 -12.19
CA ASP A 303 5.71 54.21 -10.82
C ASP A 303 6.40 52.95 -10.23
N ASP A 304 7.68 52.92 -9.86
CA ASP A 304 8.97 53.58 -10.18
C ASP A 304 10.01 52.89 -9.24
N SER A 305 11.28 52.80 -9.67
CA SER A 305 12.52 52.80 -8.85
C SER A 305 13.66 52.05 -9.56
N ASP A 306 14.64 52.83 -10.07
CA ASP A 306 16.10 52.67 -9.90
C ASP A 306 16.74 51.26 -10.02
N ASP A 307 17.81 51.01 -10.78
CA ASP A 307 18.95 51.88 -11.13
C ASP A 307 19.75 51.25 -12.31
N SER A 308 20.66 52.04 -12.87
CA SER A 308 21.63 51.84 -13.95
C SER A 308 22.46 50.53 -13.96
N PHE A 309 23.02 50.17 -15.14
CA PHE A 309 24.48 50.12 -15.42
C PHE A 309 24.81 49.52 -16.83
N PHE A 310 25.36 50.36 -17.72
CA PHE A 310 26.10 50.08 -18.98
C PHE A 310 25.39 49.90 -20.35
N GLU A 311 25.59 50.94 -21.17
CA GLU A 311 25.60 51.03 -22.65
C GLU A 311 26.56 50.01 -23.31
N GLU A 312 26.18 49.33 -24.40
CA GLU A 312 26.18 49.75 -25.84
C GLU A 312 27.58 49.77 -26.51
N ASN A 313 27.79 48.91 -27.53
CA ASN A 313 28.31 49.27 -28.87
C ASN A 313 28.53 48.02 -29.78
N ASP A 314 27.48 47.66 -30.50
CA ASP A 314 27.36 47.66 -31.96
C ASP A 314 28.54 47.43 -32.96
N ARG A 315 28.15 46.77 -34.09
CA ARG A 315 28.61 46.89 -35.50
C ARG A 315 29.88 46.14 -35.95
N GLU A 316 29.74 45.09 -36.78
CA GLU A 316 29.64 45.05 -38.27
C GLU A 316 31.03 44.78 -38.94
N ALA A 317 31.19 44.12 -40.10
CA ALA A 317 30.26 43.57 -41.10
C ALA A 317 30.97 42.58 -42.08
N LYS A 318 30.17 41.82 -42.87
CA LYS A 318 30.38 41.38 -44.30
C LYS A 318 31.72 40.69 -44.67
N THR A 319 31.82 39.58 -45.41
CA THR A 319 30.96 38.85 -46.37
C THR A 319 31.58 37.43 -46.53
N SER A 320 31.21 36.47 -47.41
CA SER A 320 30.58 36.46 -48.75
C SER A 320 29.88 35.11 -49.02
N THR A 321 29.53 34.79 -50.28
CA THR A 321 28.86 33.55 -50.70
C THR A 321 29.61 32.82 -51.84
N LYS A 322 29.59 31.47 -51.82
CA LYS A 322 29.60 30.64 -53.04
C LYS A 322 29.13 29.21 -52.75
N ARG A 323 28.33 28.63 -53.66
CA ARG A 323 27.94 27.21 -53.67
C ARG A 323 28.55 26.54 -54.91
N GLU A 324 29.13 25.37 -54.77
CA GLU A 324 29.46 24.47 -55.88
C GLU A 324 29.14 23.01 -55.45
N TYR A 325 28.58 22.21 -56.36
CA TYR A 325 28.26 20.77 -56.21
C TYR A 325 28.94 19.99 -57.36
N ASN A 326 29.02 18.65 -57.23
CA ASN A 326 29.62 17.62 -58.14
C ASN A 326 30.99 17.10 -57.62
N LEU A 327 31.29 15.80 -57.48
CA LEU A 327 30.65 14.50 -57.77
C LEU A 327 31.24 13.44 -56.79
N PRO A 328 30.63 12.25 -56.59
CA PRO A 328 31.24 11.18 -55.80
C PRO A 328 32.39 10.51 -56.57
N GLN A 329 33.57 10.39 -55.95
CA GLN A 329 34.70 9.62 -56.48
C GLN A 329 34.80 8.24 -55.80
N LEU A 330 35.03 7.21 -56.61
CA LEU A 330 35.16 5.81 -56.18
C LEU A 330 36.62 5.48 -55.82
N ALA A 331 36.85 4.91 -54.64
CA ALA A 331 38.05 4.10 -54.33
C ALA A 331 37.71 3.15 -53.17
N THR A 332 37.19 1.94 -53.41
CA THR A 332 38.00 0.71 -53.60
C THR A 332 39.09 0.49 -52.55
N GLY A 333 38.71 0.34 -51.28
CA GLY A 333 39.54 -0.25 -50.22
C GLY A 333 39.30 -1.76 -50.14
N TYR A 334 40.37 -2.55 -50.30
CA TYR A 334 40.35 -4.01 -50.38
C TYR A 334 40.57 -4.62 -48.98
N PHE A 335 39.57 -5.28 -48.40
CA PHE A 335 39.73 -6.03 -47.15
C PHE A 335 40.49 -7.34 -47.40
N SER A 336 41.82 -7.27 -47.43
CA SER A 336 42.68 -8.45 -47.37
C SER A 336 42.75 -8.94 -45.93
N GLY A 337 42.05 -10.03 -45.60
CA GLY A 337 42.25 -10.70 -44.32
C GLY A 337 43.65 -11.31 -44.23
N GLY A 338 44.42 -10.96 -43.20
CA GLY A 338 45.65 -11.66 -42.86
C GLY A 338 46.83 -10.80 -42.41
N SER A 339 46.77 -10.26 -41.19
CA SER A 339 47.92 -10.28 -40.26
C SER A 339 47.44 -10.00 -38.83
N ASP A 340 47.89 -10.85 -37.93
CA ASP A 340 47.80 -10.75 -36.47
C ASP A 340 48.71 -9.60 -35.99
N ASP A 341 48.15 -8.59 -35.31
CA ASP A 341 48.86 -7.72 -34.36
C ASP A 341 47.85 -6.92 -33.52
N GLU A 342 48.23 -6.61 -32.28
CA GLU A 342 47.38 -6.08 -31.21
C GLU A 342 47.18 -4.56 -31.33
N ASP A 343 45.92 -4.06 -31.33
CA ASP A 343 45.51 -2.68 -30.94
C ASP A 343 43.98 -2.48 -31.17
N ASP A 344 43.12 -2.75 -30.17
CA ASP A 344 41.63 -2.72 -30.29
C ASP A 344 40.97 -1.49 -29.57
N ASP A 345 41.76 -0.50 -29.14
CA ASP A 345 41.29 0.62 -28.30
C ASP A 345 41.06 1.96 -29.06
N GLU A 346 41.35 2.05 -30.37
CA GLU A 346 41.31 3.34 -31.10
C GLU A 346 40.07 3.57 -32.01
N ILE A 347 39.20 2.57 -32.18
CA ILE A 347 38.03 2.63 -33.09
C ILE A 347 36.90 3.51 -32.53
N ASP A 348 36.78 3.66 -31.21
CA ASP A 348 35.71 4.42 -30.53
C ASP A 348 35.89 5.96 -30.55
N ASN A 349 36.90 6.47 -31.26
CA ASN A 349 37.22 7.89 -31.33
C ASN A 349 36.75 8.64 -32.60
N ASP A 350 35.97 8.01 -33.47
CA ASP A 350 35.34 8.72 -34.60
C ASP A 350 34.31 9.77 -34.11
N ASN A 351 34.50 11.03 -34.52
CA ASN A 351 33.58 12.13 -34.20
C ASN A 351 32.18 11.89 -34.77
N VAL A 352 32.05 11.19 -35.90
CA VAL A 352 30.75 10.86 -36.51
C VAL A 352 29.93 9.93 -35.61
N VAL A 353 30.60 8.96 -34.96
CA VAL A 353 29.95 8.04 -34.00
C VAL A 353 29.55 8.80 -32.73
N LYS A 354 30.34 9.77 -32.26
CA LYS A 354 30.02 10.59 -31.08
C LYS A 354 28.86 11.55 -31.31
N GLU A 355 28.72 12.13 -32.50
CA GLU A 355 27.54 12.94 -32.87
C GLU A 355 26.27 12.07 -33.00
N ALA A 356 26.39 10.82 -33.45
CA ALA A 356 25.27 9.88 -33.51
C ALA A 356 24.85 9.32 -32.13
N THR A 357 25.78 9.20 -31.18
CA THR A 357 25.56 8.54 -29.87
C THR A 357 25.41 9.49 -28.69
N THR A 358 25.75 10.78 -28.84
CA THR A 358 25.52 11.82 -27.84
C THR A 358 24.50 12.83 -28.41
N GLN A 359 23.38 13.17 -27.77
CA GLN A 359 23.10 13.23 -26.33
C GLN A 359 21.69 12.73 -26.01
N ARG A 360 21.52 11.95 -24.93
CA ARG A 360 20.20 11.66 -24.35
C ARG A 360 19.58 12.94 -23.80
N LYS A 361 18.71 13.59 -24.59
CA LYS A 361 17.95 14.79 -24.17
C LYS A 361 17.22 14.50 -22.85
N ASN A 362 17.58 15.25 -21.80
CA ASN A 362 17.08 15.01 -20.46
C ASN A 362 15.55 15.18 -20.43
N ARG A 363 14.81 14.11 -20.11
CA ARG A 363 13.33 14.09 -20.22
C ARG A 363 12.75 15.14 -19.27
N ARG A 364 12.21 16.23 -19.85
CA ARG A 364 11.57 17.34 -19.12
C ARG A 364 10.68 16.80 -17.99
N GLY A 365 10.92 17.24 -16.75
CA GLY A 365 10.27 16.71 -15.55
C GLY A 365 8.75 16.89 -15.51
N GLN A 366 8.06 16.10 -14.69
CA GLN A 366 6.59 16.00 -14.68
C GLN A 366 5.86 17.35 -14.58
N ARG A 367 6.31 18.27 -13.71
CA ARG A 367 5.73 19.61 -13.57
C ARG A 367 5.77 20.44 -14.86
N ALA A 368 6.86 20.34 -15.61
CA ALA A 368 7.00 21.07 -16.88
C ALA A 368 6.26 20.36 -18.04
N ARG A 369 6.08 19.03 -17.98
CA ARG A 369 5.13 18.33 -18.87
C ARG A 369 3.68 18.74 -18.59
N GLN A 370 3.30 18.85 -17.32
CA GLN A 370 2.00 19.39 -16.89
C GLN A 370 1.83 20.84 -17.37
N LYS A 371 2.84 21.71 -17.20
CA LYS A 371 2.79 23.10 -17.72
C LYS A 371 2.60 23.15 -19.24
N ILE A 372 3.30 22.31 -20.02
CA ILE A 372 3.09 22.20 -21.47
C ILE A 372 1.66 21.72 -21.80
N TRP A 373 1.13 20.74 -21.07
CA TRP A 373 -0.26 20.28 -21.27
C TRP A 373 -1.31 21.31 -20.85
N ALA A 374 -1.06 22.08 -19.79
CA ALA A 374 -1.90 23.20 -19.38
C ALA A 374 -1.84 24.36 -20.39
N GLN A 375 -0.71 24.56 -21.06
CA GLN A 375 -0.57 25.54 -22.14
C GLN A 375 -1.24 25.07 -23.44
N LYS A 376 -1.14 23.77 -23.79
CA LYS A 376 -1.76 23.19 -24.99
C LYS A 376 -3.28 22.99 -24.88
N TYR A 377 -3.79 22.63 -23.71
CA TYR A 377 -5.20 22.27 -23.51
C TYR A 377 -5.94 23.20 -22.52
N GLY A 378 -5.25 24.19 -21.92
CA GLY A 378 -5.86 25.16 -21.01
C GLY A 378 -6.61 24.50 -19.85
N LYS A 379 -7.86 24.94 -19.66
CA LYS A 379 -8.80 24.39 -18.68
C LYS A 379 -9.18 22.93 -18.96
N GLU A 380 -8.92 22.42 -20.16
CA GLU A 380 -9.27 21.05 -20.54
C GLU A 380 -8.22 20.00 -20.20
N ALA A 381 -7.01 20.42 -19.80
CA ALA A 381 -5.95 19.48 -19.44
C ALA A 381 -6.40 18.52 -18.31
N LYS A 382 -6.20 17.21 -18.49
CA LYS A 382 -6.69 16.16 -17.57
C LYS A 382 -6.35 16.40 -16.09
N HIS A 383 -5.17 16.96 -15.81
CA HIS A 383 -4.74 17.28 -14.44
C HIS A 383 -5.50 18.49 -13.86
N VAL A 384 -5.76 19.53 -14.68
CA VAL A 384 -6.56 20.70 -14.30
C VAL A 384 -8.03 20.31 -14.07
N LYS A 385 -8.62 19.48 -14.94
CA LYS A 385 -9.97 18.93 -14.72
C LYS A 385 -10.04 18.15 -13.39
N LYS A 386 -9.04 17.29 -13.11
CA LYS A 386 -8.98 16.52 -11.86
C LYS A 386 -8.84 17.41 -10.62
N GLU A 387 -8.02 18.46 -10.68
CA GLU A 387 -7.86 19.42 -9.60
C GLU A 387 -9.15 20.21 -9.32
N GLN A 388 -9.88 20.62 -10.36
CA GLN A 388 -11.19 21.27 -10.22
C GLN A 388 -12.23 20.35 -9.55
N VAL A 389 -12.27 19.06 -9.89
CA VAL A 389 -13.15 18.06 -9.26
C VAL A 389 -12.80 17.84 -7.77
N ILE A 390 -11.51 17.83 -7.42
CA ILE A 390 -11.06 17.72 -6.03
C ILE A 390 -11.46 18.98 -5.23
N ILE A 391 -11.29 20.18 -5.79
CA ILE A 391 -11.69 21.44 -5.14
C ILE A 391 -13.22 21.51 -4.97
N ALA A 392 -13.99 21.04 -5.95
CA ALA A 392 -15.44 20.99 -5.88
C ALA A 392 -15.94 20.05 -4.78
N SER A 393 -15.42 18.82 -4.72
CA SER A 393 -15.81 17.84 -3.68
C SER A 393 -15.35 18.26 -2.28
N GLU A 394 -14.19 18.92 -2.15
CA GLU A 394 -13.76 19.47 -0.86
C GLU A 394 -14.66 20.62 -0.38
N ARG A 395 -15.12 21.49 -1.30
CA ARG A 395 -16.09 22.56 -1.01
C ARG A 395 -17.45 21.99 -0.59
N GLU A 396 -17.93 20.96 -1.27
CA GLU A 396 -19.18 20.27 -0.92
C GLU A 396 -19.11 19.62 0.47
N ARG A 397 -18.01 18.90 0.77
CA ARG A 397 -17.78 18.32 2.09
C ARG A 397 -17.75 19.37 3.21
N LYS A 398 -17.08 20.51 3.00
CA LYS A 398 -17.05 21.64 3.95
C LYS A 398 -18.43 22.26 4.16
N ARG A 399 -19.26 22.31 3.11
CA ARG A 399 -20.66 22.77 3.20
C ARG A 399 -21.50 21.83 4.05
N LEU A 400 -21.44 20.51 3.81
CA LEU A 400 -22.18 19.52 4.59
C LEU A 400 -21.79 19.56 6.08
N GLU A 401 -20.49 19.64 6.40
CA GLU A 401 -20.03 19.76 7.79
C GLU A 401 -20.54 21.05 8.47
N TYR A 402 -20.65 22.15 7.73
CA TYR A 402 -21.23 23.39 8.22
C TYR A 402 -22.75 23.26 8.47
N GLU A 403 -23.49 22.65 7.55
CA GLU A 403 -24.93 22.40 7.68
C GLU A 403 -25.24 21.49 8.87
N GLU A 404 -24.47 20.41 9.07
CA GLU A 404 -24.56 19.56 10.27
C GLU A 404 -24.28 20.35 11.56
N ARG A 405 -23.25 21.19 11.56
CA ARG A 405 -22.87 22.03 12.71
C ARG A 405 -23.96 23.06 13.04
N CYS A 406 -24.65 23.60 12.04
CA CYS A 406 -25.81 24.48 12.21
C CYS A 406 -27.01 23.72 12.76
N LYS A 407 -27.41 22.59 12.15
CA LYS A 407 -28.50 21.72 12.66
C LYS A 407 -28.26 21.30 14.12
N LYS A 408 -27.02 20.98 14.50
CA LYS A 408 -26.65 20.62 15.87
C LYS A 408 -26.77 21.79 16.86
N ARG A 409 -26.46 23.02 16.43
CA ARG A 409 -26.67 24.23 17.24
C ARG A 409 -28.16 24.54 17.39
N GLU A 410 -28.93 24.41 16.32
CA GLU A 410 -30.37 24.66 16.30
C GLU A 410 -31.13 23.67 17.20
N LEU A 411 -30.83 22.37 17.11
CA LEU A 411 -31.37 21.35 18.03
C LEU A 411 -31.03 21.69 19.49
N LYS A 412 -29.79 22.09 19.78
CA LYS A 412 -29.39 22.51 21.13
C LYS A 412 -30.09 23.79 21.59
N ALA A 413 -30.31 24.75 20.69
CA ALA A 413 -31.07 25.96 20.98
C ALA A 413 -32.54 25.65 21.27
N LYS A 414 -33.17 24.77 20.49
CA LYS A 414 -34.56 24.32 20.66
C LYS A 414 -34.79 23.53 21.96
N ILE A 415 -33.79 22.76 22.39
CA ILE A 415 -33.77 22.10 23.71
C ILE A 415 -33.63 23.14 24.84
N ASN A 416 -32.76 24.14 24.67
CA ASN A 416 -32.53 25.19 25.68
C ASN A 416 -33.61 26.29 25.70
N SER A 417 -34.42 26.44 24.65
CA SER A 417 -35.52 27.42 24.58
C SER A 417 -36.85 26.88 25.11
N ALA A 418 -36.90 25.61 25.52
CA ALA A 418 -38.02 25.08 26.30
C ALA A 418 -37.96 25.71 27.71
N PRO A 419 -38.99 26.47 28.14
CA PRO A 419 -38.93 27.20 29.40
C PRO A 419 -39.17 26.28 30.60
N THR A 420 -38.16 25.52 31.02
CA THR A 420 -38.13 24.85 32.33
C THR A 420 -37.89 25.88 33.44
N GLY A 421 -38.95 26.62 33.76
CA GLY A 421 -38.93 27.69 34.76
C GLY A 421 -38.66 27.15 36.17
N SER A 422 -37.44 27.42 36.68
CA SER A 422 -37.10 27.30 38.11
C SER A 422 -36.54 28.59 38.71
N ASN A 423 -36.43 29.67 37.91
CA ASN A 423 -35.83 30.96 38.30
C ASN A 423 -36.70 32.17 37.95
N THR A 424 -38.03 31.99 37.84
CA THR A 424 -39.02 33.08 37.64
C THR A 424 -39.87 33.35 38.88
N ALA A 425 -39.34 33.03 40.07
CA ALA A 425 -39.92 33.47 41.34
C ALA A 425 -39.28 34.82 41.74
N PRO A 426 -40.06 35.87 42.05
CA PRO A 426 -39.50 37.16 42.47
C PRO A 426 -38.78 37.03 43.82
N LEU A 427 -37.61 37.65 43.90
CA LEU A 427 -36.71 37.58 45.05
C LEU A 427 -37.29 38.36 46.25
N ALA A 428 -37.94 37.66 47.18
CA ALA A 428 -38.51 38.26 48.40
C ALA A 428 -37.41 38.72 49.38
N GLU A 429 -37.72 39.75 50.17
CA GLU A 429 -36.74 40.48 50.98
C GLU A 429 -36.19 39.69 52.20
N ARG A 430 -34.94 39.99 52.54
CA ARG A 430 -34.17 39.33 53.61
C ARG A 430 -34.71 39.64 55.02
N ARG A 431 -34.69 38.63 55.90
CA ARG A 431 -34.64 38.81 57.36
C ARG A 431 -33.44 38.04 57.96
N PRO A 432 -32.68 38.60 58.92
CA PRO A 432 -31.44 37.99 59.40
C PRO A 432 -31.55 37.21 60.72
N ARG A 433 -30.76 36.13 60.81
CA ARG A 433 -30.07 35.54 61.99
C ARG A 433 -30.85 35.24 63.30
N SER A 434 -30.81 33.96 63.70
CA SER A 434 -30.14 33.54 64.96
C SER A 434 -29.90 32.02 64.99
N ASN A 435 -28.93 31.56 65.80
CA ASN A 435 -28.68 30.14 66.11
C ASN A 435 -29.84 29.55 66.93
N THR A 436 -30.15 28.25 66.77
CA THR A 436 -29.83 27.19 67.78
C THR A 436 -30.06 25.76 67.26
N GLU A 437 -29.23 24.87 67.80
CA GLU A 437 -29.41 23.45 68.20
C GLU A 437 -30.66 22.62 67.79
N ASP A 438 -30.35 21.41 67.32
CA ASP A 438 -30.95 20.09 67.61
C ASP A 438 -32.48 19.78 67.52
N LYS A 439 -32.71 18.63 66.85
CA LYS A 439 -33.61 17.51 67.21
C LYS A 439 -34.96 17.34 66.46
N VAL A 440 -35.35 16.06 66.40
CA VAL A 440 -36.69 15.48 66.08
C VAL A 440 -37.03 15.14 64.60
N GLU A 441 -36.72 13.89 64.24
CA GLU A 441 -37.61 12.83 63.70
C GLU A 441 -38.62 13.09 62.54
N LYS A 442 -38.41 12.35 61.42
CA LYS A 442 -39.33 11.44 60.65
C LYS A 442 -40.80 11.85 60.30
N PRO A 443 -41.49 11.13 59.39
CA PRO A 443 -41.09 10.57 58.08
C PRO A 443 -42.14 10.85 56.96
N VAL A 444 -41.75 10.82 55.67
CA VAL A 444 -42.71 10.54 54.56
C VAL A 444 -42.05 9.68 53.49
N GLU A 445 -42.74 8.62 53.09
CA GLU A 445 -42.34 7.68 52.05
C GLU A 445 -42.73 8.20 50.66
N ILE A 446 -41.82 8.15 49.69
CA ILE A 446 -42.18 8.11 48.27
C ILE A 446 -41.37 7.01 47.61
N SER A 447 -42.08 5.93 47.25
CA SER A 447 -41.53 4.78 46.56
C SER A 447 -41.08 5.14 45.13
N LYS A 448 -39.86 4.74 44.78
CA LYS A 448 -39.43 4.55 43.39
C LYS A 448 -38.84 3.15 43.25
N PRO A 449 -39.12 2.42 42.15
CA PRO A 449 -38.59 1.09 41.96
C PRO A 449 -37.06 1.15 41.84
N ILE A 450 -36.39 0.22 42.52
CA ILE A 450 -34.94 0.05 42.43
C ILE A 450 -34.64 -0.55 41.06
N GLU A 451 -34.18 0.28 40.13
CA GLU A 451 -33.48 -0.20 38.94
C GLU A 451 -32.25 -0.99 39.40
N LYS A 452 -32.21 -2.29 39.06
CA LYS A 452 -31.06 -3.15 39.35
C LYS A 452 -29.87 -2.59 38.58
N GLU A 453 -28.88 -2.04 39.30
CA GLU A 453 -27.65 -1.53 38.71
C GLU A 453 -27.07 -2.58 37.74
N HIS A 454 -26.95 -2.19 36.46
CA HIS A 454 -26.53 -3.11 35.42
C HIS A 454 -25.14 -3.69 35.76
N PRO A 455 -24.86 -4.99 35.55
CA PRO A 455 -23.62 -5.62 36.03
C PRO A 455 -22.32 -4.96 35.52
N SER A 456 -22.39 -4.26 34.38
CA SER A 456 -21.31 -3.42 33.85
C SER A 456 -20.97 -2.20 34.72
N TRP A 457 -21.94 -1.60 35.42
CA TRP A 457 -21.70 -0.50 36.37
C TRP A 457 -21.10 -0.99 37.69
N VAL A 458 -21.61 -2.08 38.24
CA VAL A 458 -21.03 -2.72 39.43
C VAL A 458 -19.57 -3.12 39.16
N ALA A 459 -19.28 -3.70 37.99
CA ALA A 459 -17.92 -4.03 37.57
C ALA A 459 -17.02 -2.79 37.43
N LYS A 460 -17.52 -1.69 36.85
CA LYS A 460 -16.75 -0.44 36.71
C LYS A 460 -16.43 0.20 38.05
N ARG A 461 -17.41 0.28 38.96
CA ARG A 461 -17.23 0.81 40.32
C ARG A 461 -16.22 -0.03 41.11
N LEU A 462 -16.31 -1.36 41.04
CA LEU A 462 -15.38 -2.27 41.71
C LEU A 462 -13.95 -2.21 41.12
N ALA A 463 -13.80 -1.86 39.84
CA ALA A 463 -12.50 -1.58 39.24
C ALA A 463 -11.89 -0.26 39.75
N GLU A 464 -12.68 0.80 39.90
CA GLU A 464 -12.21 2.06 40.51
C GLU A 464 -11.83 1.90 41.98
N GLU A 465 -12.62 1.18 42.78
CA GLU A 465 -12.30 0.90 44.19
C GLU A 465 -10.99 0.10 44.31
N LYS A 466 -10.76 -0.87 43.42
CA LYS A 466 -9.48 -1.60 43.34
C LYS A 466 -8.30 -0.72 42.93
N GLN A 467 -8.48 0.22 42.01
CA GLN A 467 -7.43 1.17 41.64
C GLN A 467 -7.11 2.16 42.78
N LYS A 468 -8.12 2.65 43.50
CA LYS A 468 -7.94 3.55 44.66
C LYS A 468 -7.20 2.87 45.82
N ASN A 469 -7.35 1.55 45.99
CA ASN A 469 -6.64 0.76 47.01
C ASN A 469 -5.26 0.23 46.57
N ALA A 470 -4.85 0.40 45.30
CA ALA A 470 -3.55 -0.05 44.82
C ALA A 470 -2.43 0.92 45.22
N LYS A 471 -1.70 0.61 46.31
CA LYS A 471 -0.52 1.38 46.71
C LYS A 471 0.58 1.28 45.64
N PHE A 472 1.00 2.43 45.12
CA PHE A 472 2.02 2.55 44.08
C PHE A 472 3.37 1.96 44.52
N GLN A 473 3.83 0.89 43.86
CA GLN A 473 5.12 0.25 44.13
C GLN A 473 6.22 0.57 43.09
N GLY A 474 6.15 1.74 42.46
CA GLY A 474 7.21 2.20 41.57
C GLY A 474 8.42 2.72 42.36
N THR A 475 9.55 2.02 42.29
CA THR A 475 10.84 2.53 42.79
C THR A 475 11.27 3.73 41.95
N LYS A 476 11.37 4.91 42.57
CA LYS A 476 11.75 6.16 41.90
C LYS A 476 13.23 6.13 41.53
N ILE A 477 13.53 5.95 40.25
CA ILE A 477 14.90 6.10 39.71
C ILE A 477 15.34 7.55 39.96
N LYS A 478 16.46 7.70 40.68
CA LYS A 478 17.23 8.95 40.68
C LYS A 478 18.33 8.78 39.64
N PHE A 479 18.57 9.83 38.87
CA PHE A 479 19.75 9.97 38.03
C PHE A 479 20.73 10.87 38.79
N ASP A 480 21.98 10.42 38.91
CA ASP A 480 23.13 11.24 39.34
C ASP A 480 23.76 11.92 38.10
#